data_AF-A0A3P7I3X7-F1
#
_entry.id   AF-A0A3P7I3X7-F1
#
_cell.length_a   1.000
_cell.length_b   1.000
_cell.length_c   1.000
_cell.angle_alpha   90.00
_cell.angle_beta   90.00
_cell.angle_gamma   90.00
#
_symmetry.space_group_name_H-M   'P 1'
#
loop_
_entity.id
_entity.type
_entity.pdbx_description
1 polymer ?
#
loop_
_entity_poly.entity_id
_entity_poly.type
_entity_poly.pdbx_seq_one_letter_code
_entity_poly.pdbx_strand_id
1 'polypeptide(L)'
;MKQAFESLPDAIGPESTKFFLDDYILYKESVREELETDPDADSLESFLSWMEYSFWKGFLKLGNSTDGPTAEKFMFFTGYHGHQLISWTEKGHLLKSLRDQVDRFGKQFNATVFSDDAFYIDLLEAIPTITWQSGLATFTCVIFVCAMFINQFATVVFVSSAILATCI
;
A
#
# COMPACT_ATOMS: atom_id res chain seq x y z
N MET A 1 -1.73 16.39 -0.08
CA MET A 1 -1.36 14.96 -0.05
C MET A 1 0.13 14.78 -0.33
N LYS A 2 0.62 15.10 -1.54
CA LYS A 2 2.04 15.04 -1.94
C LYS A 2 3.04 15.46 -0.86
N GLN A 3 2.97 16.71 -0.40
CA GLN A 3 3.89 17.28 0.61
C GLN A 3 3.93 16.48 1.92
N ALA A 4 2.85 15.80 2.28
CA ALA A 4 2.78 15.00 3.49
C ALA A 4 3.66 13.74 3.39
N PHE A 5 3.80 13.16 2.19
CA PHE A 5 4.71 12.03 1.95
C PHE A 5 6.16 12.51 1.85
N GLU A 6 6.40 13.63 1.20
CA GLU A 6 7.75 14.22 1.08
C GLU A 6 8.34 14.68 2.41
N SER A 7 7.50 14.95 3.40
CA SER A 7 7.92 15.36 4.74
C SER A 7 8.26 14.19 5.68
N LEU A 8 8.05 12.93 5.24
CA LEU A 8 8.36 11.77 6.06
C LEU A 8 9.88 11.59 6.22
N PRO A 9 10.33 10.99 7.33
CA PRO A 9 11.74 10.60 7.47
C PRO A 9 12.12 9.69 6.30
N ASP A 10 13.38 9.79 5.86
CA ASP A 10 13.93 9.00 4.76
C ASP A 10 13.32 9.27 3.36
N ALA A 11 12.42 10.25 3.22
CA ALA A 11 11.98 10.71 1.91
C ALA A 11 13.15 11.35 1.14
N ILE A 12 13.32 10.97 -0.13
CA ILE A 12 14.39 11.53 -0.98
C ILE A 12 14.15 13.03 -1.25
N GLY A 13 12.88 13.45 -1.19
CA GLY A 13 12.45 14.83 -1.38
C GLY A 13 11.59 15.03 -2.64
N PRO A 14 11.26 16.29 -2.98
CA PRO A 14 10.26 16.61 -3.99
C PRO A 14 10.64 16.15 -5.40
N GLU A 15 11.93 16.10 -5.72
CA GLU A 15 12.43 15.64 -7.04
C GLU A 15 12.14 14.16 -7.31
N SER A 16 12.02 13.35 -6.25
CA SER A 16 11.71 11.92 -6.36
C SER A 16 10.22 11.63 -6.49
N THR A 17 9.37 12.63 -6.25
CA THR A 17 7.92 12.48 -6.26
C THR A 17 7.37 12.91 -7.60
N LYS A 18 6.69 11.99 -8.29
CA LYS A 18 6.05 12.25 -9.58
C LYS A 18 4.54 12.25 -9.39
N PHE A 19 3.92 13.41 -9.64
CA PHE A 19 2.49 13.60 -9.53
C PHE A 19 1.97 14.44 -10.71
N PHE A 20 0.96 13.94 -11.42
CA PHE A 20 0.45 14.55 -12.65
C PHE A 20 0.02 16.01 -12.48
N LEU A 21 -0.41 16.41 -11.27
CA LEU A 21 -0.92 17.74 -11.02
C LEU A 21 0.17 18.81 -11.18
N ASP A 22 1.43 18.48 -10.83
CA ASP A 22 2.55 19.41 -10.98
C ASP A 22 2.80 19.68 -12.47
N ASP A 23 2.86 18.62 -13.28
CA ASP A 23 3.05 18.70 -14.73
C ASP A 23 1.86 19.37 -15.43
N TYR A 24 0.63 19.13 -14.94
CA TYR A 24 -0.57 19.79 -15.45
C TYR A 24 -0.52 21.30 -15.21
N ILE A 25 -0.11 21.75 -14.02
CA ILE A 25 0.03 23.19 -13.74
C ILE A 25 1.07 23.83 -14.67
N LEU A 26 2.23 23.17 -14.86
CA LEU A 26 3.27 23.65 -15.79
C LEU A 26 2.76 23.73 -17.24
N TYR A 27 2.01 22.71 -17.68
CA TYR A 27 1.35 22.72 -18.98
C TYR A 27 0.40 23.92 -19.11
N LYS A 28 -0.48 24.13 -18.13
CA LYS A 28 -1.42 25.26 -18.13
C LYS A 28 -0.71 26.62 -18.18
N GLU A 29 0.40 26.76 -17.48
CA GLU A 29 1.20 27.99 -17.51
C GLU A 29 1.80 28.23 -18.90
N SER A 30 2.37 27.21 -19.54
CA SER A 30 2.94 27.30 -20.89
C SER A 30 1.88 27.59 -21.97
N VAL A 31 0.74 26.91 -21.92
CA VAL A 31 -0.36 27.10 -22.89
C VAL A 31 -1.01 28.47 -22.70
N ARG A 32 -1.13 28.95 -21.46
CA ARG A 32 -1.63 30.31 -21.21
C ARG A 32 -0.72 31.38 -21.82
N GLU A 33 0.60 31.17 -21.80
CA GLU A 33 1.56 32.13 -22.36
C GLU A 33 1.57 32.09 -23.91
N GLU A 34 1.35 30.92 -24.53
CA GLU A 34 1.46 30.74 -25.99
C GLU A 34 0.13 30.81 -26.76
N LEU A 35 -0.98 30.44 -26.14
CA LEU A 35 -2.27 30.14 -26.79
C LEU A 35 -3.45 30.86 -26.10
N GLU A 36 -3.38 32.19 -25.97
CA GLU A 36 -4.45 33.03 -25.37
C GLU A 36 -5.84 32.88 -26.04
N THR A 37 -5.95 32.18 -27.18
CA THR A 37 -7.14 32.18 -28.04
C THR A 37 -7.97 30.89 -28.03
N ASP A 38 -7.47 29.78 -27.46
CA ASP A 38 -8.21 28.51 -27.40
C ASP A 38 -8.61 28.14 -25.96
N PRO A 39 -9.89 28.30 -25.58
CA PRO A 39 -10.35 27.97 -24.22
C PRO A 39 -10.32 26.46 -23.92
N ASP A 40 -10.31 25.58 -24.94
CA ASP A 40 -10.31 24.13 -24.77
C ASP A 40 -8.88 23.56 -24.65
N ALA A 41 -7.85 24.35 -24.98
CA ALA A 41 -6.45 23.98 -24.80
C ALA A 41 -6.06 23.87 -23.32
N ASP A 42 -6.80 24.50 -22.41
CA ASP A 42 -6.57 24.46 -20.96
C ASP A 42 -7.16 23.21 -20.28
N SER A 43 -7.72 22.28 -21.06
CA SER A 43 -8.43 21.10 -20.54
C SER A 43 -7.49 19.95 -20.15
N LEU A 44 -7.96 19.10 -19.22
CA LEU A 44 -7.24 17.89 -18.82
C LEU A 44 -7.09 16.89 -19.98
N GLU A 45 -8.05 16.85 -20.91
CA GLU A 45 -7.94 16.01 -22.11
C GLU A 45 -6.86 16.51 -23.06
N SER A 46 -6.76 17.83 -23.27
CA SER A 46 -5.71 18.48 -24.05
C SER A 46 -4.33 18.19 -23.46
N PHE A 47 -4.15 18.34 -22.15
CA PHE A 47 -2.93 17.94 -21.44
C PHE A 47 -2.54 16.48 -21.70
N LEU A 48 -3.49 15.55 -21.58
CA LEU A 48 -3.21 14.12 -21.78
C LEU A 48 -3.02 13.75 -23.26
N SER A 49 -3.47 14.59 -24.20
CA SER A 49 -3.23 14.43 -25.63
C SER A 49 -1.83 14.87 -26.06
N TRP A 50 -1.21 15.76 -25.28
CA TRP A 50 0.12 16.30 -25.53
C TRP A 50 1.18 15.20 -25.46
N MET A 51 2.14 15.19 -26.39
CA MET A 51 3.08 14.06 -26.57
C MET A 51 3.90 13.81 -25.29
N GLU A 52 4.38 14.88 -24.68
CA GLU A 52 5.24 14.90 -23.50
C GLU A 52 4.53 14.37 -22.26
N TYR A 53 3.22 14.62 -22.11
CA TYR A 53 2.44 14.25 -20.93
C TYR A 53 1.52 13.05 -21.16
N SER A 54 1.46 12.53 -22.38
CA SER A 54 0.57 11.43 -22.76
C SER A 54 0.73 10.16 -21.91
N PHE A 55 1.91 9.94 -21.32
CA PHE A 55 2.17 8.82 -20.42
C PHE A 55 1.28 8.85 -19.16
N TRP A 56 0.84 10.03 -18.71
CA TRP A 56 -0.05 10.16 -17.55
C TRP A 56 -1.41 9.49 -17.77
N LYS A 57 -1.82 9.23 -19.02
CA LYS A 57 -3.01 8.42 -19.34
C LYS A 57 -2.95 7.02 -18.71
N GLY A 58 -1.76 6.46 -18.52
CA GLY A 58 -1.59 5.15 -17.86
C GLY A 58 -1.83 5.18 -16.34
N PHE A 59 -1.77 6.36 -15.73
CA PHE A 59 -1.85 6.55 -14.28
C PHE A 59 -3.10 7.31 -13.83
N LEU A 60 -3.94 7.73 -14.78
CA LEU A 60 -5.16 8.47 -14.55
C LEU A 60 -6.36 7.71 -15.11
N LYS A 61 -7.43 7.67 -14.32
CA LYS A 61 -8.75 7.29 -14.80
C LYS A 61 -9.62 8.53 -14.87
N LEU A 62 -10.05 8.87 -16.07
CA LEU A 62 -11.00 9.95 -16.30
C LEU A 62 -12.43 9.42 -16.11
N GLY A 63 -13.27 10.23 -15.48
CA GLY A 63 -14.72 10.11 -15.44
C GLY A 63 -15.36 11.24 -16.21
N ASN A 64 -16.61 11.04 -16.61
CA ASN A 64 -17.39 12.08 -17.26
C ASN A 64 -18.40 12.64 -16.24
N SER A 65 -18.21 13.89 -15.84
CA SER A 65 -19.11 14.59 -14.93
C SER A 65 -19.88 15.67 -15.70
N THR A 66 -20.98 16.17 -15.14
CA THR A 66 -21.77 17.26 -15.75
C THR A 66 -20.96 18.53 -16.01
N ASP A 67 -19.84 18.71 -15.30
CA ASP A 67 -18.95 19.86 -15.40
C ASP A 67 -17.72 19.59 -16.29
N GLY A 68 -17.68 18.46 -17.00
CA GLY A 68 -16.59 18.06 -17.89
C GLY A 68 -15.80 16.83 -17.42
N PRO A 69 -14.69 16.51 -18.11
CA PRO A 69 -13.84 15.36 -17.78
C PRO A 69 -13.14 15.57 -16.44
N THR A 70 -13.34 14.65 -15.49
CA THR A 70 -12.78 14.71 -14.13
C THR A 70 -11.84 13.55 -13.87
N ALA A 71 -10.76 13.77 -13.10
CA ALA A 71 -9.87 12.69 -12.68
C ALA A 71 -10.50 11.89 -11.52
N GLU A 72 -11.09 10.72 -11.82
CA GLU A 72 -11.70 9.83 -10.82
C GLU A 72 -10.67 9.10 -9.97
N LYS A 73 -9.60 8.62 -10.62
CA LYS A 73 -8.52 7.87 -9.96
C LYS A 73 -7.19 8.33 -10.50
N PHE A 74 -6.20 8.39 -9.62
CA PHE A 74 -4.84 8.76 -9.97
C PHE A 74 -3.85 7.91 -9.19
N MET A 75 -2.66 7.74 -9.76
CA MET A 75 -1.50 7.18 -9.10
C MET A 75 -0.38 8.21 -9.10
N PHE A 76 0.35 8.29 -7.99
CA PHE A 76 1.57 9.08 -7.90
C PHE A 76 2.64 8.25 -7.23
N PHE A 77 3.89 8.59 -7.52
CA PHE A 77 5.05 7.86 -7.04
C PHE A 77 5.88 8.77 -6.17
N THR A 78 6.51 8.23 -5.12
CA THR A 78 7.43 8.96 -4.26
C THR A 78 8.55 8.04 -3.81
N GLY A 79 9.76 8.57 -3.72
CA GLY A 79 10.97 7.78 -3.42
C GLY A 79 11.44 7.96 -1.99
N TYR A 80 11.87 6.85 -1.38
CA TYR A 80 12.49 6.81 -0.06
C TYR A 80 13.89 6.19 -0.15
N HIS A 81 14.82 6.67 0.66
CA HIS A 81 16.21 6.18 0.72
C HIS A 81 16.58 5.71 2.11
N GLY A 82 17.60 4.87 2.24
CA GLY A 82 18.13 4.51 3.55
C GLY A 82 18.79 3.15 3.50
N HIS A 83 20.00 3.03 4.04
CA HIS A 83 20.72 1.75 4.08
C HIS A 83 19.98 0.70 4.93
N GLN A 84 19.17 1.16 5.88
CA GLN A 84 18.27 0.38 6.71
C GLN A 84 17.15 -0.31 5.90
N LEU A 85 16.75 0.22 4.74
CA LEU A 85 15.71 -0.35 3.87
C LEU A 85 16.15 -1.64 3.17
N ILE A 86 17.39 -2.10 3.38
CA ILE A 86 17.80 -3.46 3.01
C ILE A 86 17.10 -4.51 3.90
N SER A 87 16.77 -4.15 5.15
CA SER A 87 16.08 -5.03 6.08
C SER A 87 14.57 -5.07 5.80
N TRP A 88 14.00 -6.28 5.72
CA TRP A 88 12.55 -6.49 5.57
C TRP A 88 11.73 -5.86 6.70
N THR A 89 12.27 -5.86 7.92
CA THR A 89 11.62 -5.24 9.09
C THR A 89 11.50 -3.74 8.92
N GLU A 90 12.56 -3.07 8.46
CA GLU A 90 12.58 -1.62 8.25
C GLU A 90 11.71 -1.22 7.06
N LYS A 91 11.70 -2.01 5.97
CA LYS A 91 10.73 -1.84 4.88
C LYS A 91 9.29 -1.95 5.40
N GLY A 92 9.02 -2.87 6.33
CA GLY A 92 7.71 -3.00 6.98
C GLY A 92 7.33 -1.77 7.80
N HIS A 93 8.25 -1.22 8.58
CA HIS A 93 8.04 0.02 9.31
C HIS A 93 7.77 1.22 8.39
N LEU A 94 8.51 1.34 7.29
CA LEU A 94 8.25 2.36 6.27
C LEU A 94 6.86 2.16 5.65
N LEU A 95 6.54 0.95 5.18
CA LEU A 95 5.25 0.65 4.54
C LEU A 95 4.07 0.94 5.46
N LYS A 96 4.20 0.61 6.76
CA LYS A 96 3.22 0.96 7.79
C LYS A 96 3.08 2.47 7.96
N SER A 97 4.19 3.20 8.03
CA SER A 97 4.18 4.66 8.15
C SER A 97 3.52 5.34 6.93
N LEU A 98 3.74 4.79 5.73
CA LEU A 98 3.08 5.26 4.51
C LEU A 98 1.58 5.00 4.55
N ARG A 99 1.15 3.81 5.01
CA ARG A 99 -0.27 3.46 5.17
C ARG A 99 -0.95 4.35 6.19
N ASP A 100 -0.31 4.57 7.35
CA ASP A 100 -0.80 5.49 8.38
C ASP A 100 -0.97 6.93 7.84
N GLN A 101 -0.05 7.37 6.97
CA GLN A 101 -0.13 8.68 6.33
C GLN A 101 -1.26 8.74 5.29
N VAL A 102 -1.48 7.67 4.51
CA VAL A 102 -2.62 7.54 3.57
C VAL A 102 -3.94 7.56 4.33
N ASP A 103 -4.05 6.84 5.45
CA ASP A 103 -5.29 6.73 6.24
C ASP A 103 -5.79 8.08 6.75
N ARG A 104 -4.89 9.04 7.00
CA ARG A 104 -5.26 10.43 7.34
C ARG A 104 -6.05 11.12 6.24
N PHE A 105 -5.81 10.76 4.99
CA PHE A 105 -6.53 11.26 3.82
C PHE A 105 -7.70 10.35 3.43
N GLY A 106 -7.93 9.22 4.11
CA GLY A 106 -8.95 8.21 3.79
C GLY A 106 -10.38 8.75 3.64
N LYS A 107 -10.72 9.81 4.39
CA LYS A 107 -12.04 10.46 4.30
C LYS A 107 -12.23 11.29 3.03
N GLN A 108 -11.15 11.80 2.45
CA GLN A 108 -11.16 12.62 1.23
C GLN A 108 -10.87 11.76 0.00
N PHE A 109 -9.95 10.82 0.15
CA PHE A 109 -9.46 9.95 -0.91
C PHE A 109 -9.41 8.53 -0.37
N ASN A 110 -10.12 7.58 -1.01
CA ASN A 110 -9.98 6.16 -0.73
C ASN A 110 -8.67 5.63 -1.35
N ALA A 111 -7.55 6.18 -0.90
CA ALA A 111 -6.22 5.91 -1.41
C ALA A 111 -5.61 4.70 -0.70
N THR A 112 -4.66 4.05 -1.38
CA THR A 112 -3.90 2.93 -0.85
C THR A 112 -2.43 3.07 -1.25
N VAL A 113 -1.54 2.48 -0.46
CA VAL A 113 -0.11 2.44 -0.77
C VAL A 113 0.20 1.16 -1.54
N PHE A 114 0.90 1.30 -2.66
CA PHE A 114 1.41 0.18 -3.44
C PHE A 114 2.94 0.13 -3.37
N SER A 115 3.48 -1.08 -3.19
CA SER A 115 4.91 -1.38 -3.29
C SER A 115 5.06 -2.84 -3.70
N ASP A 116 6.03 -3.14 -4.57
CA ASP A 116 6.23 -4.51 -5.10
C ASP A 116 6.51 -5.53 -4.00
N ASP A 117 7.18 -5.10 -2.92
CA ASP A 117 7.53 -5.94 -1.78
C ASP A 117 6.40 -6.07 -0.74
N ALA A 118 5.32 -5.29 -0.86
CA ALA A 118 4.27 -5.18 0.16
C ALA A 118 3.63 -6.53 0.48
N PHE A 119 3.39 -7.36 -0.54
CA PHE A 119 2.83 -8.69 -0.37
C PHE A 119 3.69 -9.59 0.54
N TYR A 120 5.01 -9.58 0.35
CA TYR A 120 5.93 -10.39 1.16
C TYR A 120 5.99 -9.89 2.60
N ILE A 121 5.99 -8.57 2.79
CA ILE A 121 6.00 -7.93 4.10
C ILE A 121 4.71 -8.26 4.87
N ASP A 122 3.56 -8.14 4.21
CA ASP A 122 2.26 -8.45 4.81
C ASP A 122 2.15 -9.94 5.19
N LEU A 123 2.68 -10.83 4.35
CA LEU A 123 2.77 -12.25 4.66
C LEU A 123 3.67 -12.50 5.87
N LEU A 124 4.84 -11.86 5.93
CA LEU A 124 5.79 -12.01 7.04
C LEU A 124 5.18 -11.57 8.38
N GLU A 125 4.40 -10.49 8.39
CA GLU A 125 3.67 -10.03 9.59
C GLU A 125 2.56 -11.01 10.01
N ALA A 126 1.94 -11.70 9.05
CA ALA A 126 0.87 -12.65 9.31
C ALA A 126 1.35 -14.04 9.80
N ILE A 127 2.54 -14.49 9.37
CA ILE A 127 3.07 -15.85 9.67
C ILE A 127 2.98 -16.20 11.18
N PRO A 128 3.49 -15.38 12.12
CA PRO A 128 3.50 -15.75 13.54
C PRO A 128 2.09 -15.97 14.09
N THR A 129 1.15 -15.09 13.71
CA THR A 129 -0.25 -15.15 14.14
C THR A 129 -0.91 -16.42 13.60
N ILE A 130 -0.72 -16.71 12.31
CA ILE A 130 -1.28 -17.90 11.65
C ILE A 130 -0.67 -19.18 12.26
N THR A 131 0.63 -19.23 12.48
CA THR A 131 1.33 -20.38 13.08
C THR A 131 0.83 -20.66 14.50
N TRP A 132 0.69 -19.63 15.34
CA TRP A 132 0.18 -19.82 16.69
C TRP A 132 -1.26 -20.33 16.71
N GLN A 133 -2.14 -19.71 15.90
CA GLN A 133 -3.55 -20.08 15.84
C GLN A 133 -3.74 -21.51 15.31
N SER A 134 -3.08 -21.84 14.20
CA SER A 134 -3.14 -23.19 13.61
C SER A 134 -2.54 -24.23 14.56
N GLY A 135 -1.39 -23.94 15.18
CA GLY A 135 -0.76 -24.82 16.16
C GLY A 135 -1.66 -25.12 17.35
N LEU A 136 -2.30 -24.09 17.93
CA LEU A 136 -3.26 -24.27 19.02
C LEU A 136 -4.49 -25.08 18.60
N ALA A 137 -5.01 -24.83 17.40
CA ALA A 137 -6.17 -25.56 16.88
C ALA A 137 -5.84 -27.04 16.67
N THR A 138 -4.71 -27.36 16.05
CA THR A 138 -4.24 -28.74 15.87
C THR A 138 -4.00 -29.43 17.21
N PHE A 139 -3.36 -28.74 18.16
CA PHE A 139 -3.11 -29.28 19.49
C PHE A 139 -4.41 -29.62 20.23
N THR A 140 -5.38 -28.71 20.21
CA THR A 140 -6.70 -28.91 20.81
C THR A 140 -7.44 -30.09 20.17
N CYS A 141 -7.36 -30.22 18.84
CA CYS A 141 -7.96 -31.34 18.11
C CYS A 141 -7.38 -32.69 18.54
N VAL A 142 -6.05 -32.79 18.67
CA VAL A 142 -5.39 -34.03 19.11
C VAL A 142 -5.79 -34.39 20.53
N ILE A 143 -5.83 -33.43 21.46
CA ILE A 143 -6.29 -33.66 22.84
C ILE A 143 -7.71 -34.23 22.85
N PHE A 144 -8.61 -33.62 22.06
CA PHE A 144 -10.01 -34.02 22.02
C PHE A 144 -10.17 -35.46 21.52
N VAL A 145 -9.48 -35.82 20.43
CA VAL A 145 -9.47 -37.19 19.90
C VAL A 145 -8.89 -38.16 20.93
N CYS A 146 -7.76 -37.83 21.57
CA CYS A 146 -7.15 -38.67 22.59
C CYS A 146 -8.08 -38.90 23.80
N ALA A 147 -8.80 -37.87 24.25
CA ALA A 147 -9.76 -37.98 25.36
C ALA A 147 -10.97 -38.87 25.01
N MET A 148 -11.40 -38.89 23.74
CA MET A 148 -12.51 -39.73 23.29
C MET A 148 -12.15 -41.23 23.28
N PHE A 149 -10.89 -41.56 22.94
CA PHE A 149 -10.44 -42.96 22.81
C PHE A 149 -9.74 -43.52 24.07
N ILE A 150 -9.11 -42.67 24.89
CA ILE A 150 -8.33 -43.10 26.06
C ILE A 150 -9.12 -42.76 27.34
N ASN A 151 -9.61 -43.79 28.03
CA ASN A 151 -10.44 -43.64 29.24
C ASN A 151 -9.62 -43.25 30.51
N GLN A 152 -8.31 -43.04 30.38
CA GLN A 152 -7.42 -42.66 31.49
C GLN A 152 -6.89 -41.24 31.32
N PHE A 153 -7.35 -40.32 32.16
CA PHE A 153 -6.98 -38.90 32.13
C PHE A 153 -5.45 -38.66 32.22
N ALA A 154 -4.75 -39.41 33.07
CA ALA A 154 -3.30 -39.27 33.24
C ALA A 154 -2.52 -39.53 31.93
N THR A 155 -2.98 -40.49 31.13
CA THR A 155 -2.35 -40.85 29.84
C THR A 155 -2.56 -39.73 28.82
N VAL A 156 -3.74 -39.11 28.78
CA VAL A 156 -4.04 -37.98 27.89
C VAL A 156 -3.15 -36.79 28.21
N VAL A 157 -2.97 -36.46 29.49
CA VAL A 157 -2.08 -35.37 29.93
C VAL A 157 -0.63 -35.65 29.56
N PHE A 158 -0.14 -36.88 29.77
CA PHE A 158 1.23 -37.25 29.43
C PHE A 158 1.50 -37.12 27.91
N VAL A 159 0.60 -37.65 27.07
CA VAL A 159 0.72 -37.54 25.61
C VAL A 159 0.68 -36.07 25.15
N SER A 160 -0.23 -35.28 25.71
CA SER A 160 -0.34 -33.85 25.38
C SER A 160 0.93 -33.08 25.76
N SER A 161 1.52 -33.38 26.92
CA SER A 161 2.79 -32.79 27.36
C SER A 161 3.96 -33.18 26.46
N ALA A 162 4.00 -34.42 25.98
CA ALA A 162 5.03 -34.89 25.07
C ALA A 162 4.94 -34.19 23.70
N ILE A 163 3.72 -34.01 23.17
CA ILE A 163 3.49 -33.28 21.92
C ILE A 163 3.90 -31.81 22.06
N LEU A 164 3.52 -31.15 23.16
CA LEU A 164 3.97 -29.77 23.42
C LEU A 164 5.50 -29.69 23.50
N ALA A 165 6.13 -30.64 24.19
CA ALA A 165 7.59 -30.68 24.32
C ALA A 165 8.32 -30.89 22.98
N THR A 166 7.68 -31.51 21.98
CA THR A 166 8.26 -31.63 20.63
C THR A 166 8.07 -30.39 19.76
N CYS A 167 7.10 -29.53 20.09
CA CYS A 167 6.80 -28.32 19.33
C CYS A 167 7.49 -27.05 19.87
N ILE A 168 7.94 -27.09 21.13
CA ILE A 168 8.79 -26.07 21.78
C ILE A 168 10.24 -26.31 21.40
#